data_AF-A0A317LN73-F1
#
_entry.id   AF-A0A317LN73-F1
#
_cell.length_a   1.000
_cell.length_b   1.000
_cell.length_c   1.000
_cell.angle_alpha   90.00
_cell.angle_beta   90.00
_cell.angle_gamma   90.00
#
_symmetry.space_group_name_H-M   'P 1'
#
loop_
_entity.id
_entity.type
_entity.pdbx_description
1 polymer ?
#
loop_
_entity_poly.entity_id
_entity_poly.type
_entity_poly.pdbx_seq_one_letter_code
_entity_poly.pdbx_strand_id
1 'polypeptide(L)'
;MNRPRPRLSIEGPNGEREPPGGTDDDGGEVVKPLGEMTTEELSGALEALDDARPEDTALRLALYLELRRAATEEWLFEEGANAPVEAT
;
A
#
# COMPACT_ATOMS: atom_id res chain seq x y z
N MET A 1 9.63 -63.51 -7.39
CA MET A 1 10.97 -63.54 -6.77
C MET A 1 11.14 -62.32 -5.89
N ASN A 2 11.15 -62.52 -4.57
CA ASN A 2 11.47 -61.50 -3.56
C ASN A 2 12.98 -61.27 -3.52
N ARG A 3 13.44 -60.01 -3.61
CA ARG A 3 14.75 -59.62 -3.08
C ARG A 3 14.56 -58.49 -2.07
N PRO A 4 15.13 -58.61 -0.85
CA PRO A 4 14.93 -57.67 0.24
C PRO A 4 15.69 -56.36 0.01
N ARG A 5 15.15 -55.25 0.55
CA ARG A 5 15.76 -53.91 0.50
C ARG A 5 16.94 -53.82 1.48
N PRO A 6 18.11 -53.29 1.09
CA PRO A 6 19.11 -52.87 2.05
C PRO A 6 18.68 -51.55 2.71
N ARG A 7 18.63 -51.54 4.04
CA ARG A 7 18.57 -50.32 4.86
C ARG A 7 19.96 -49.71 4.89
N LEU A 8 20.07 -48.44 4.52
CA LEU A 8 21.20 -47.61 4.94
C LEU A 8 20.65 -46.46 5.77
N SER A 9 20.72 -46.62 7.09
CA SER A 9 20.61 -45.50 8.02
C SER A 9 21.90 -44.70 7.92
N ILE A 10 21.77 -43.43 7.53
CA ILE A 10 22.80 -42.42 7.75
C ILE A 10 22.11 -41.33 8.58
N GLU A 11 22.19 -41.49 9.90
CA GLU A 11 22.07 -40.37 10.82
C GLU A 11 23.46 -39.76 10.93
N GLY A 12 23.63 -38.60 10.28
CA GLY A 12 24.73 -37.69 10.55
C GLY A 12 24.19 -36.52 11.36
N PRO A 13 24.78 -36.15 12.51
CA PRO A 13 24.35 -35.01 13.29
C PRO A 13 25.04 -33.76 12.72
N ASN A 14 24.31 -32.85 12.11
CA ASN A 14 24.87 -31.52 11.87
C ASN A 14 23.78 -30.46 11.65
N GLY A 15 23.50 -29.74 12.74
CA GLY A 15 23.19 -28.33 12.73
C GLY A 15 22.11 -27.89 11.78
N GLU A 16 20.85 -28.09 12.17
CA GLU A 16 19.80 -27.15 11.82
C GLU A 16 20.18 -25.80 12.48
N ARG A 17 21.08 -25.06 11.84
CA ARG A 17 21.00 -23.61 11.93
C ARG A 17 19.65 -23.28 11.32
N GLU A 18 18.68 -22.92 12.16
CA GLU A 18 17.57 -22.12 11.68
C GLU A 18 18.15 -21.05 10.76
N PRO A 19 17.65 -20.89 9.52
CA PRO A 19 17.98 -19.68 8.78
C PRO A 19 17.60 -18.52 9.72
N PRO A 20 18.48 -17.50 9.91
CA PRO A 20 18.04 -16.31 10.64
C PRO A 20 16.73 -15.88 9.98
N GLY A 21 15.70 -15.77 10.82
CA GLY A 21 14.36 -15.38 10.40
C GLY A 21 14.49 -14.30 9.35
N GLY A 22 13.87 -14.57 8.20
CA GLY A 22 13.79 -13.62 7.12
C GLY A 22 13.49 -12.27 7.73
N THR A 23 14.31 -11.29 7.38
CA THR A 23 13.95 -9.90 7.52
C THR A 23 12.76 -9.69 6.60
N ASP A 24 11.58 -10.10 7.05
CA ASP A 24 10.28 -9.64 6.55
C ASP A 24 9.98 -8.25 7.15
N ASP A 25 11.04 -7.47 7.41
CA ASP A 25 11.00 -6.02 7.52
C ASP A 25 11.62 -5.44 6.23
N ASP A 26 11.25 -6.04 5.09
CA ASP A 26 11.14 -5.25 3.88
C ASP A 26 9.91 -4.40 4.11
N GLY A 27 10.14 -3.21 4.68
CA GLY A 27 9.19 -2.11 4.68
C GLY A 27 8.97 -1.66 3.23
N GLY A 28 8.43 -2.56 2.41
CA GLY A 28 7.89 -2.26 1.10
C GLY A 28 6.81 -1.25 1.35
N GLU A 29 7.16 0.02 1.11
CA GLU A 29 6.25 1.14 1.16
C GLU A 29 5.01 0.74 0.38
N VAL A 30 3.94 0.40 1.10
CA VAL A 30 2.69 -0.04 0.49
C VAL A 30 2.19 1.20 -0.25
N VAL A 31 2.44 1.24 -1.57
CA VAL A 31 2.02 2.36 -2.40
C VAL A 31 0.50 2.39 -2.34
N LYS A 32 -0.01 3.36 -1.59
CA LYS A 32 -1.43 3.53 -1.40
C LYS A 32 -2.08 3.83 -2.76
N PRO A 33 -3.15 3.13 -3.14
CA PRO A 33 -3.83 3.44 -4.39
C PRO A 33 -4.42 4.85 -4.31
N LEU A 34 -4.37 5.58 -5.43
CA LEU A 34 -4.81 6.99 -5.49
C LEU A 34 -6.20 7.20 -4.88
N GLY A 35 -7.15 6.29 -5.16
CA GLY A 35 -8.53 6.38 -4.69
C GLY A 35 -8.71 6.29 -3.17
N GLU A 36 -7.69 5.88 -2.44
CA GLU A 36 -7.69 5.79 -0.97
C GLU A 36 -6.93 6.96 -0.32
N MET A 37 -6.19 7.76 -1.11
CA MET A 37 -5.36 8.85 -0.59
C MET A 37 -6.21 10.04 -0.12
N THR A 38 -5.77 10.68 0.96
CA THR A 38 -6.41 11.90 1.48
C THR A 38 -6.01 13.13 0.65
N THR A 39 -6.74 14.23 0.83
CA THR A 39 -6.41 15.54 0.22
C THR A 39 -4.97 15.97 0.51
N GLU A 40 -4.48 15.72 1.74
CA GLU A 40 -3.12 16.05 2.17
C GLU A 40 -2.06 15.15 1.49
N GLU A 41 -2.30 13.84 1.46
CA GLU A 41 -1.40 12.87 0.82
C GLU A 41 -1.28 13.14 -0.69
N LEU A 42 -2.39 13.48 -1.35
CA LEU A 42 -2.42 13.81 -2.79
C LEU A 42 -1.70 15.13 -3.09
N SER A 43 -1.81 16.12 -2.20
CA SER A 43 -1.08 17.39 -2.32
C SER A 43 0.43 17.17 -2.17
N GLY A 44 0.86 16.39 -1.17
CA GLY A 44 2.27 16.03 -1.00
C GLY A 44 2.83 15.22 -2.18
N ALA A 45 2.03 14.32 -2.76
CA ALA A 45 2.42 13.58 -3.96
C ALA A 45 2.60 14.48 -5.19
N LEU A 46 1.81 15.55 -5.33
CA LEU A 46 1.98 16.56 -6.38
C LEU A 46 3.29 17.35 -6.19
N GLU A 47 3.60 17.77 -4.97
CA GLU A 47 4.86 18.47 -4.66
C GLU A 47 6.07 17.58 -4.96
N ALA A 48 6.04 16.32 -4.50
CA ALA A 48 7.10 15.36 -4.78
C ALA A 48 7.25 15.06 -6.28
N LEU A 49 6.14 15.07 -7.03
CA LEU A 49 6.17 14.89 -8.49
C LEU A 49 6.84 16.08 -9.19
N ASP A 50 6.52 17.30 -8.76
CA ASP A 50 7.11 18.52 -9.31
C ASP A 50 8.63 18.55 -9.12
N ASP A 51 9.13 18.05 -7.98
CA ASP A 51 10.56 17.94 -7.70
C ASP A 51 11.25 16.80 -8.47
N ALA A 52 10.60 15.64 -8.59
CA ALA A 52 11.25 14.44 -9.13
C ALA A 52 11.06 14.25 -10.65
N ARG A 53 9.87 14.54 -11.19
CA ARG A 53 9.49 14.30 -12.60
C ARG A 53 8.49 15.36 -13.08
N PRO A 54 8.88 16.64 -13.15
CA PRO A 54 7.97 17.73 -13.52
C PRO A 54 7.35 17.60 -14.92
N GLU A 55 7.94 16.80 -15.81
CA GLU A 55 7.47 16.55 -17.17
C GLU A 55 6.37 15.47 -17.26
N ASP A 56 6.14 14.66 -16.21
CA ASP A 56 5.13 13.61 -16.21
C ASP A 56 3.72 14.19 -16.03
N THR A 57 3.23 14.76 -17.13
CA THR A 57 1.94 15.45 -17.20
C THR A 57 0.77 14.49 -17.00
N ALA A 58 0.91 13.23 -17.44
CA ALA A 58 -0.14 12.23 -17.28
C ALA A 58 -0.36 11.90 -15.80
N LEU A 59 0.73 11.67 -15.06
CA LEU A 59 0.65 11.43 -13.62
C LEU A 59 0.17 12.68 -12.87
N ARG A 60 0.64 13.87 -13.24
CA ARG A 60 0.18 15.13 -12.64
C ARG A 60 -1.34 15.32 -12.80
N LEU A 61 -1.88 15.06 -14.00
CA LEU A 61 -3.32 15.15 -14.25
C LEU A 61 -4.12 14.11 -13.44
N ALA A 62 -3.62 12.88 -13.34
CA ALA A 62 -4.27 11.85 -12.53
C ALA A 62 -4.36 12.26 -11.05
N LEU A 63 -3.27 12.78 -10.48
CA LEU A 63 -3.23 13.29 -9.11
C LEU A 63 -4.19 14.47 -8.89
N TYR A 64 -4.25 15.42 -9.82
CA TYR A 64 -5.19 16.55 -9.73
C TYR A 64 -6.66 16.11 -9.77
N LEU A 65 -7.00 15.13 -10.62
CA LEU A 65 -8.36 14.60 -10.69
C LEU A 65 -8.77 13.92 -9.40
N GLU A 66 -7.86 13.14 -8.81
CA GLU A 66 -8.10 12.48 -7.54
C GLU A 66 -8.21 13.49 -6.39
N LEU A 67 -7.33 14.50 -6.35
CA LEU A 67 -7.39 15.57 -5.35
C LEU A 67 -8.74 16.29 -5.39
N ARG A 68 -9.25 16.57 -6.60
CA ARG A 68 -10.57 17.16 -6.77
C ARG A 68 -11.68 16.25 -6.27
N ARG A 69 -11.59 14.93 -6.50
CA ARG A 69 -12.55 13.95 -5.96
C ARG A 69 -12.52 13.95 -4.44
N ALA A 70 -11.35 13.78 -3.83
CA ALA A 70 -11.19 13.73 -2.38
C ALA A 70 -11.69 15.01 -1.69
N ALA A 71 -11.35 16.19 -2.24
CA ALA A 71 -11.88 17.45 -1.74
C ALA A 71 -13.41 17.55 -1.89
N THR A 72 -13.99 17.08 -2.99
CA THR A 72 -15.45 17.07 -3.14
C THR A 72 -16.12 16.17 -2.10
N GLU A 73 -15.53 15.01 -1.82
CA GLU A 73 -16.03 14.08 -0.79
C GLU A 73 -15.96 14.72 0.60
N GLU A 74 -14.84 15.34 0.95
CA GLU A 74 -14.65 16.04 2.24
C GLU A 74 -15.71 17.14 2.46
N TRP A 75 -16.00 17.94 1.43
CA TRP A 75 -17.01 19.00 1.50
C TRP A 75 -18.46 18.48 1.59
N LEU A 76 -18.77 17.35 0.96
CA LEU A 76 -20.09 16.71 1.08
C LEU A 76 -20.40 16.26 2.50
N PHE A 77 -19.38 15.91 3.29
CA PHE A 77 -19.56 15.56 4.70
C PHE A 77 -19.78 16.80 5.59
N GLU A 78 -19.31 17.98 5.19
CA GLU A 78 -19.52 19.22 5.94
C GLU A 78 -20.92 19.84 5.70
N GLU A 79 -21.46 19.75 4.47
CA GLU A 79 -22.78 20.31 4.11
C GLU A 79 -23.95 19.60 4.81
N GLY A 80 -23.81 18.30 5.13
CA GLY A 80 -24.83 17.51 5.83
C GLY A 80 -25.00 17.84 7.32
N ALA A 81 -24.03 18.52 7.93
CA ALA A 81 -24.03 18.84 9.36
C ALA A 81 -24.77 20.15 9.69
N ASN A 82 -25.17 20.92 8.68
CA ASN A 82 -25.79 22.26 8.83
C ASN A 82 -27.14 22.40 8.11
N ALA A 83 -27.83 21.30 7.82
CA ALA A 83 -29.21 21.39 7.34
C ALA A 83 -30.10 21.99 8.47
N PRO A 84 -30.82 23.10 8.24
CA PRO A 84 -31.73 23.64 9.24
C PRO A 84 -32.81 22.58 9.50
N VAL A 85 -32.92 22.14 10.75
CA VAL A 85 -34.10 21.41 11.21
C VAL A 85 -35.30 22.32 11.00
N GLU A 86 -36.10 22.05 9.96
CA GLU A 86 -37.39 22.70 9.82
C GLU A 86 -38.26 22.30 11.02
N ALA A 87 -38.32 23.19 12.00
CA ALA A 87 -39.23 23.09 13.12
C ALA A 87 -40.65 23.26 12.57
N THR A 88 -41.33 22.13 12.40
CA THR A 88 -42.78 22.03 12.19
C THR A 88 -43.55 22.58 13.38
#